data_AF-A0AB33KAS1-F1
#
_entry.id   AF-A0AB33KAS1-F1
#
_cell.length_a   1.000
_cell.length_b   1.000
_cell.length_c   1.000
_cell.angle_alpha   90.00
_cell.angle_beta   90.00
_cell.angle_gamma   90.00
#
_symmetry.space_group_name_H-M   'P 1'
#
loop_
_entity.id
_entity.type
_entity.pdbx_description
1 polymer ?
#
loop_
_entity_poly.entity_id
_entity_poly.type
_entity_poly.pdbx_seq_one_letter_code
_entity_poly.pdbx_strand_id
1 'polypeptide(L)'
;MRSAAQAWSRPAPTRRDPEKYKRVHALTHADLGDSLAAQAPADEAVVASAQALVLMEGMTSDRTRKAIASIRSTLAIYQRGHVPGAADLARRACGALA
;
A
#
# COMPACT_ATOMS: atom_id res chain seq x y z
N MET A 1 11.52 -0.77 31.23
CA MET A 1 10.81 -0.66 29.93
C MET A 1 11.32 -1.74 29.00
N ARG A 2 10.59 -2.86 28.84
CA ARG A 2 10.72 -3.81 27.71
C ARG A 2 9.39 -4.53 27.48
N SER A 3 9.03 -4.56 26.20
CA SER A 3 8.27 -5.57 25.45
C SER A 3 6.81 -5.87 25.81
N ALA A 4 5.91 -5.66 24.85
CA ALA A 4 5.21 -6.74 24.13
C ALA A 4 4.06 -6.15 23.29
N ALA A 5 4.37 -5.64 22.10
CA ALA A 5 3.32 -5.49 21.08
C ALA A 5 3.16 -6.88 20.45
N GLN A 6 2.19 -7.65 20.95
CA GLN A 6 1.86 -8.97 20.42
C GLN A 6 1.47 -8.82 18.95
N ALA A 7 2.27 -9.40 18.06
CA ALA A 7 1.94 -9.52 16.66
C ALA A 7 0.78 -10.53 16.51
N TRP A 8 -0.41 -10.03 16.19
CA TRP A 8 -1.53 -10.86 15.78
C TRP A 8 -1.29 -11.35 14.36
N SER A 9 -0.45 -12.38 14.19
CA SER A 9 -0.34 -13.08 12.92
C SER A 9 -1.54 -14.02 12.76
N ARG A 10 -2.59 -13.54 12.09
CA ARG A 10 -3.73 -14.37 11.71
C ARG A 10 -3.30 -15.29 10.55
N PRO A 11 -3.57 -16.61 10.59
CA PRO A 11 -3.23 -17.49 9.48
C PRO A 11 -3.97 -17.05 8.20
N ALA A 12 -3.23 -17.01 7.09
CA ALA A 12 -3.77 -16.62 5.79
C ALA A 12 -4.88 -17.60 5.38
N PRO A 13 -6.12 -17.15 5.12
CA PRO A 13 -7.14 -18.01 4.58
C PRO A 13 -6.72 -18.46 3.17
N THR A 14 -7.01 -19.73 2.89
CA THR A 14 -6.93 -20.43 1.61
C THR A 14 -7.05 -19.49 0.41
N ARG A 15 -6.07 -19.59 -0.51
CA ARG A 15 -5.89 -18.81 -1.74
C ARG A 15 -7.23 -18.47 -2.39
N ARG A 16 -7.79 -17.31 -2.03
CA ARG A 16 -8.94 -16.72 -2.71
C ARG A 16 -8.51 -16.45 -4.14
N ASP A 17 -9.38 -16.80 -5.08
CA ASP A 17 -9.19 -16.51 -6.49
C ASP A 17 -8.80 -15.03 -6.65
N PRO A 18 -7.55 -14.75 -7.05
CA PRO A 18 -7.06 -13.39 -7.12
C PRO A 18 -7.88 -12.61 -8.13
N GLU A 19 -8.31 -13.19 -9.26
CA GLU A 19 -9.15 -12.54 -10.29
C GLU A 19 -10.49 -12.07 -9.73
N LYS A 20 -11.17 -12.92 -8.97
CA LYS A 20 -12.50 -12.63 -8.43
C LYS A 20 -12.49 -11.54 -7.35
N TYR A 21 -11.39 -11.38 -6.61
CA TYR A 21 -11.30 -10.47 -5.47
C TYR A 21 -10.20 -9.41 -5.59
N LYS A 22 -9.62 -9.20 -6.79
CA LYS A 22 -8.49 -8.27 -7.02
C LYS A 22 -8.70 -6.92 -6.35
N ARG A 23 -9.89 -6.33 -6.51
CA ARG A 23 -10.20 -5.00 -5.96
C ARG A 23 -10.17 -4.95 -4.44
N VAL A 24 -10.73 -5.95 -3.76
CA VAL A 24 -10.72 -5.99 -2.29
C VAL A 24 -9.29 -6.17 -1.80
N HIS A 25 -8.51 -7.01 -2.47
CA HIS A 25 -7.11 -7.25 -2.11
C HIS A 25 -6.25 -5.99 -2.31
N ALA A 26 -6.44 -5.29 -3.43
CA ALA A 26 -5.80 -4.02 -3.71
C ALA A 26 -6.08 -2.98 -2.60
N LEU A 27 -7.34 -2.82 -2.20
CA LEU A 27 -7.74 -1.88 -1.15
C LEU A 27 -7.19 -2.28 0.22
N THR A 28 -7.14 -3.58 0.53
CA THR A 28 -6.52 -4.07 1.77
C THR A 28 -5.05 -3.65 1.89
N HIS A 29 -4.28 -3.76 0.80
CA HIS A 29 -2.87 -3.34 0.80
C HIS A 29 -2.69 -1.83 0.88
N ALA A 30 -3.60 -1.05 0.30
CA ALA A 30 -3.60 0.40 0.45
C ALA A 30 -3.89 0.82 1.90
N ASP A 31 -4.95 0.26 2.50
CA ASP A 31 -5.32 0.54 3.89
C ASP A 31 -4.21 0.08 4.87
N LEU A 32 -3.53 -1.03 4.55
CA LEU A 32 -2.36 -1.50 5.30
C LEU A 32 -1.19 -0.51 5.16
N GLY A 33 -0.90 -0.02 3.95
CA GLY A 33 0.13 0.99 3.71
C GLY A 33 -0.09 2.27 4.52
N ASP A 34 -1.32 2.77 4.55
CA ASP A 34 -1.70 3.96 5.35
C ASP A 34 -1.56 3.68 6.86
N SER A 35 -1.96 2.48 7.31
CA SER A 35 -1.86 2.07 8.71
C SER A 35 -0.39 1.93 9.17
N LEU A 36 0.46 1.35 8.32
CA LEU A 36 1.91 1.23 8.56
C LEU A 36 2.57 2.60 8.52
N ALA A 37 2.13 3.49 7.64
CA ALA A 37 2.68 4.84 7.60
C ALA A 37 2.43 5.63 8.88
N ALA A 38 1.35 5.31 9.60
CA ALA A 38 1.03 5.90 10.88
C ALA A 38 1.76 5.26 12.08
N GLN A 39 2.25 4.01 11.98
CA GLN A 39 2.62 3.21 13.16
C GLN A 39 3.90 2.38 13.04
N ALA A 40 4.43 2.18 11.85
CA ALA A 40 5.47 1.19 11.55
C ALA A 40 6.64 1.83 10.77
N PRO A 41 7.74 1.09 10.55
CA PRO A 41 8.87 1.58 9.76
C PRO A 41 8.43 1.92 8.33
N ALA A 42 8.92 3.05 7.80
CA ALA A 42 8.55 3.56 6.48
C ALA A 42 8.78 2.54 5.35
N ASP A 43 9.74 1.63 5.50
CA ASP A 43 10.05 0.59 4.53
C ASP A 43 8.88 -0.40 4.32
N GLU A 44 8.19 -0.78 5.40
CA GLU A 44 7.04 -1.70 5.31
C GLU A 44 5.85 -1.02 4.61
N ALA A 45 5.64 0.27 4.87
CA ALA A 45 4.62 1.06 4.20
C ALA A 45 4.91 1.20 2.69
N VAL A 46 6.18 1.33 2.28
CA VAL A 46 6.59 1.33 0.87
C VAL A 46 6.32 -0.03 0.21
N VAL A 47 6.62 -1.14 0.89
CA VAL A 47 6.34 -2.49 0.36
C VAL A 47 4.84 -2.72 0.16
N ALA A 48 4.03 -2.39 1.16
CA ALA A 48 2.57 -2.53 1.08
C ALA A 48 1.99 -1.65 -0.04
N SER A 49 2.46 -0.41 -0.16
CA SER A 49 2.08 0.51 -1.24
C SER A 49 2.42 -0.04 -2.64
N ALA A 50 3.58 -0.71 -2.77
CA ALA A 50 3.99 -1.31 -4.04
C ALA A 50 3.09 -2.48 -4.44
N GLN A 51 2.73 -3.33 -3.48
CA GLN A 51 1.79 -4.44 -3.71
C GLN A 51 0.40 -3.93 -4.08
N ALA A 52 -0.09 -2.87 -3.43
CA ALA A 52 -1.34 -2.22 -3.78
C ALA A 52 -1.35 -1.72 -5.23
N LEU A 53 -0.30 -1.00 -5.66
CA LEU A 53 -0.23 -0.45 -7.02
C LEU A 53 -0.20 -1.53 -8.11
N VAL A 54 0.52 -2.63 -7.90
CA VAL A 54 0.52 -3.78 -8.82
C VAL A 54 -0.89 -4.38 -8.94
N LEU A 55 -1.59 -4.54 -7.82
CA LEU A 55 -2.95 -5.09 -7.82
C LEU A 55 -3.98 -4.15 -8.44
N MET A 56 -3.72 -2.84 -8.43
CA MET A 56 -4.59 -1.81 -9.00
C MET A 56 -4.37 -1.58 -10.50
N GLU A 57 -3.36 -2.23 -11.10
CA GLU A 57 -3.09 -2.07 -12.53
C GLU A 57 -4.32 -2.45 -13.38
N GLY A 58 -4.69 -1.56 -14.30
CA GLY A 58 -5.88 -1.71 -15.14
C GLY A 58 -7.22 -1.45 -14.43
N MET A 59 -7.25 -1.11 -13.14
CA MET A 59 -8.48 -0.77 -12.44
C MET A 59 -8.82 0.72 -12.54
N THR A 60 -10.01 1.03 -13.02
CA THR A 60 -10.44 2.42 -13.28
C THR A 60 -11.50 2.96 -12.31
N SER A 61 -11.81 2.21 -11.24
CA SER A 61 -12.87 2.60 -10.31
C SER A 61 -12.49 3.82 -9.45
N ASP A 62 -13.47 4.65 -9.09
CA ASP A 62 -13.27 5.83 -8.22
C ASP A 62 -12.56 5.49 -6.90
N ARG A 63 -12.90 4.35 -6.31
CA ARG A 63 -12.27 3.88 -5.06
C ARG A 63 -10.80 3.52 -5.27
N THR A 64 -10.46 2.92 -6.41
CA THR A 64 -9.07 2.63 -6.78
C THR A 64 -8.32 3.94 -6.99
N ARG A 65 -8.90 4.90 -7.73
CA ARG A 65 -8.31 6.22 -7.95
C ARG A 65 -8.02 6.96 -6.64
N LYS A 66 -8.96 6.93 -5.69
CA LYS A 66 -8.78 7.51 -4.35
C LYS A 66 -7.65 6.83 -3.57
N ALA A 67 -7.58 5.50 -3.61
CA ALA A 67 -6.50 4.76 -2.95
C ALA A 67 -5.13 5.08 -3.55
N ILE A 68 -5.02 5.15 -4.89
CA ILE A 68 -3.77 5.55 -5.58
C ILE A 68 -3.38 6.99 -5.20
N ALA A 69 -4.35 7.91 -5.08
CA ALA A 69 -4.09 9.28 -4.64
C ALA A 69 -3.61 9.36 -3.18
N SER A 70 -4.15 8.52 -2.28
CA SER A 70 -3.67 8.39 -0.90
C SER A 70 -2.21 7.92 -0.88
N ILE A 71 -1.93 6.79 -1.55
CA ILE A 71 -0.59 6.19 -1.68
C ILE A 71 0.41 7.22 -2.20
N ARG A 72 0.08 7.95 -3.27
CA ARG A 72 0.94 8.99 -3.83
C ARG A 72 1.29 10.07 -2.80
N SER A 73 0.33 10.49 -1.99
CA SER A 73 0.52 11.55 -1.00
C SER A 73 1.46 11.08 0.12
N THR A 74 1.28 9.85 0.60
CA THR A 74 2.17 9.19 1.57
C THR A 74 3.60 9.07 1.01
N LEU A 75 3.75 8.60 -0.22
CA LEU A 75 5.07 8.44 -0.85
C LEU A 75 5.79 9.78 -1.09
N ALA A 76 5.07 10.87 -1.33
CA ALA A 76 5.67 12.20 -1.45
C ALA A 76 6.24 12.73 -0.11
N ILE A 77 5.70 12.28 1.03
CA ILE A 77 6.28 12.57 2.35
C ILE A 77 7.57 11.76 2.51
N TYR A 78 7.54 10.48 2.16
CA TYR A 78 8.69 9.58 2.26
C TYR A 78 9.83 9.92 1.32
N GLN A 79 9.53 10.40 0.12
CA GLN A 79 10.51 10.94 -0.81
C GLN A 79 11.29 12.10 -0.19
N ARG A 80 10.61 13.03 0.51
CA ARG A 80 11.25 14.14 1.22
C ARG A 80 12.11 13.67 2.39
N GLY A 81 11.75 12.54 3.01
CA GLY A 81 12.53 11.86 4.04
C GLY A 81 13.62 10.92 3.50
N HIS A 82 13.86 10.89 2.19
CA HIS A 82 14.85 10.00 1.54
C HIS A 82 14.64 8.50 1.79
N VAL A 83 13.40 8.07 2.03
CA VAL A 83 13.06 6.64 2.19
C VAL A 83 13.34 5.92 0.85
N PRO A 84 14.10 4.81 0.85
CA PRO A 84 14.40 4.05 -0.36
C PRO A 84 13.14 3.63 -1.12
N GLY A 85 13.17 3.73 -2.45
CA GLY A 85 12.07 3.30 -3.32
C GLY A 85 10.85 4.24 -3.38
N ALA A 86 10.69 5.18 -2.43
CA ALA A 86 9.51 6.04 -2.36
C ALA A 86 9.35 6.95 -3.60
N ALA A 87 10.46 7.51 -4.09
CA ALA A 87 10.43 8.41 -5.26
C ALA A 87 9.99 7.70 -6.55
N ASP A 88 10.53 6.50 -6.79
CA ASP A 88 10.14 5.71 -7.97
C ASP A 88 8.67 5.30 -7.89
N LEU A 89 8.23 4.87 -6.70
CA LEU A 89 6.87 4.44 -6.49
C LEU A 89 5.85 5.59 -6.58
N ALA A 90 6.20 6.80 -6.11
CA ALA A 90 5.37 7.99 -6.27
C ALA A 90 5.15 8.33 -7.75
N ARG A 91 6.20 8.20 -8.57
CA ARG A 91 6.12 8.40 -10.02
C ARG A 91 5.21 7.37 -10.68
N ARG A 92 5.28 6.09 -10.29
CA ARG A 92 4.35 5.05 -10.78
C ARG A 92 2.90 5.35 -10.39
N ALA A 93 2.67 5.78 -9.15
CA ALA A 93 1.34 6.19 -8.69
C ALA A 93 0.80 7.39 -9.49
N CYS A 94 1.64 8.36 -9.85
CA CYS A 94 1.27 9.44 -10.77
C CYS A 94 0.86 8.91 -12.15
N GLY A 95 1.63 7.99 -12.73
CA GLY A 95 1.32 7.37 -14.02
C GLY A 95 -0.01 6.61 -14.01
N ALA A 96 -0.37 5.97 -12.89
CA ALA A 96 -1.63 5.26 -12.74
C ALA A 96 -2.87 6.18 -12.55
N LEU A 97 -2.67 7.48 -12.36
CA LEU A 97 -3.75 8.48 -12.23
C LEU A 97 -3.98 9.31 -13.51
N ALA A 98 -3.07 9.21 -14.48
CA ALA A 98 -3.18 9.89 -15.77
C ALA A 98 -4.17 9.17 -16.69
#